data_AF-A0AAV4NT35-F1
#
_entry.id   AF-A0AAV4NT35-F1
#
_cell.length_a   1.000
_cell.length_b   1.000
_cell.length_c   1.000
_cell.angle_alpha   90.00
_cell.angle_beta   90.00
_cell.angle_gamma   90.00
#
_symmetry.space_group_name_H-M   'P 1'
#
loop_
_entity.id
_entity.type
_entity.pdbx_description
1 polymer ?
#
loop_
_entity_poly.entity_id
_entity_poly.type
_entity_poly.pdbx_seq_one_letter_code
_entity_poly.pdbx_strand_id
1 'polypeptide(L)'
;MENGVSFRIFFSILALMMCCVIISEAQMPRYKRSIVEIDNPKETLQVLGNLAQRILEAEGISNEKRGLDLGLSRGFSGSQAAKHLMGLSAASFANGPGRKRRFADETQ
;
A
#
# COMPACT_ATOMS: atom_id res chain seq x y z
N MET A 1 42.49 -21.70 -49.37
CA MET A 1 42.08 -21.58 -47.94
C MET A 1 40.62 -21.15 -47.76
N GLU A 2 39.91 -20.76 -48.82
CA GLU A 2 38.55 -20.20 -48.77
C GLU A 2 37.45 -21.23 -48.45
N ASN A 3 37.65 -22.49 -48.87
CA ASN A 3 36.68 -23.57 -48.62
C ASN A 3 36.58 -23.93 -47.12
N GLY A 4 37.70 -23.83 -46.39
CA GLY A 4 37.73 -24.10 -44.95
C GLY A 4 37.04 -23.01 -44.12
N VAL A 5 37.14 -21.75 -44.56
CA VAL A 5 36.46 -20.63 -43.90
C VAL A 5 34.95 -20.71 -44.13
N SER A 6 34.54 -21.00 -45.37
CA SER A 6 33.13 -21.17 -45.74
C SER A 6 32.46 -22.32 -44.97
N PHE A 7 33.17 -23.44 -44.79
CA PHE A 7 32.66 -24.58 -44.01
C PHE A 7 32.48 -24.25 -42.52
N ARG A 8 33.40 -23.48 -41.93
CA ARG A 8 33.32 -23.05 -40.53
C ARG A 8 32.18 -22.06 -40.31
N ILE A 9 31.96 -21.14 -41.24
CA ILE A 9 30.84 -20.19 -41.21
C ILE A 9 29.52 -20.97 -41.28
N PHE A 10 29.40 -21.92 -42.22
CA PHE A 10 28.20 -22.74 -42.37
C PHE A 10 27.86 -23.53 -41.09
N PHE A 11 28.85 -24.20 -40.48
CA PHE A 11 28.66 -24.90 -39.21
C PHE A 11 28.28 -23.97 -38.06
N SER A 12 28.83 -22.75 -38.01
CA SER A 12 28.50 -21.77 -36.98
C SER A 12 27.05 -21.28 -37.09
N ILE A 13 26.56 -21.06 -38.31
CA ILE A 13 25.18 -20.64 -38.57
C ILE A 13 24.22 -21.78 -38.22
N LEU A 14 24.56 -23.01 -38.59
CA LEU A 14 23.73 -24.18 -38.32
C LEU A 14 23.64 -24.47 -36.81
N ALA A 15 24.75 -24.30 -36.07
CA ALA A 15 24.77 -24.40 -34.62
C ALA A 15 23.93 -23.30 -33.95
N LEU A 16 24.03 -22.05 -34.44
CA LEU A 16 23.22 -20.93 -33.93
C LEU A 16 21.72 -21.19 -34.16
N MET A 17 21.34 -21.66 -35.35
CA MET A 17 19.96 -21.97 -35.69
C MET A 17 19.39 -23.08 -34.81
N MET A 18 20.17 -24.14 -34.56
CA MET A 18 19.81 -25.19 -33.59
C MET A 18 19.67 -24.67 -32.17
N CYS A 19 20.56 -23.79 -31.71
CA CYS A 19 20.42 -23.14 -30.39
C CYS A 19 19.13 -22.30 -30.31
N CYS A 20 18.76 -21.57 -31.37
CA CYS A 20 17.51 -20.80 -31.41
C CYS A 20 16.27 -21.69 -31.31
N VAL A 21 16.28 -22.87 -31.93
CA VAL A 21 15.17 -23.84 -31.84
C VAL A 21 15.03 -24.39 -30.42
N ILE A 22 16.14 -24.77 -29.77
CA ILE A 22 16.14 -25.29 -28.39
C ILE A 22 15.64 -24.22 -27.40
N ILE A 23 16.06 -22.95 -27.57
CA ILE A 23 15.59 -21.85 -26.72
C ILE A 23 14.09 -21.59 -26.91
N SER A 24 13.58 -21.77 -28.13
CA SER A 24 12.15 -21.59 -28.42
C SER A 24 11.29 -22.66 -27.75
N GLU A 25 11.74 -23.91 -27.67
CA GLU A 25 11.04 -24.95 -26.90
C GLU A 25 11.16 -24.79 -25.38
N ALA A 26 12.26 -24.18 -24.90
CA ALA A 26 12.40 -23.83 -23.48
C ALA A 26 11.44 -22.70 -23.05
N GLN A 27 10.79 -22.01 -24.01
CA GLN A 27 9.67 -21.10 -23.76
C GLN A 27 8.31 -21.80 -23.86
N MET A 28 8.23 -23.07 -23.47
CA MET A 28 6.95 -23.58 -22.97
C MET A 28 6.47 -22.60 -21.88
N PRO A 29 5.30 -21.93 -22.05
CA PRO A 29 4.77 -21.07 -21.02
C PRO A 29 4.63 -21.96 -19.80
N ARG A 30 5.48 -21.71 -18.80
CA ARG A 30 5.42 -22.39 -17.51
C ARG A 30 4.03 -22.11 -17.00
N TYR A 31 3.10 -23.03 -17.26
CA TYR A 31 1.71 -22.91 -16.91
C TYR A 31 1.77 -22.71 -15.40
N LYS A 32 1.58 -21.47 -14.95
CA LYS A 32 1.53 -21.17 -13.52
C LYS A 32 0.40 -22.08 -13.07
N ARG A 33 0.73 -23.14 -12.33
CA ARG A 33 -0.27 -23.98 -11.70
C ARG A 33 -1.10 -23.02 -10.86
N SER A 34 -2.28 -22.67 -11.36
CA SER A 34 -3.20 -21.84 -10.64
C SER A 34 -3.62 -22.68 -9.44
N ILE A 35 -3.14 -22.31 -8.26
CA ILE A 35 -3.52 -22.96 -6.99
C ILE A 35 -5.04 -22.86 -6.78
N VAL A 36 -5.68 -21.90 -7.45
CA VAL A 36 -7.11 -21.67 -7.42
C VAL A 36 -7.63 -21.72 -8.85
N GLU A 37 -8.55 -22.64 -9.11
CA GLU A 37 -9.35 -22.66 -10.34
C GLU A 37 -10.37 -21.52 -10.25
N ILE A 38 -10.37 -20.64 -11.26
CA ILE A 38 -11.19 -19.42 -11.26
C ILE A 38 -12.31 -19.63 -12.27
N ASP A 39 -13.48 -19.99 -11.77
CA ASP A 39 -14.67 -20.22 -12.61
C ASP A 39 -15.18 -18.93 -13.25
N ASN A 40 -15.17 -17.82 -12.50
CA ASN A 40 -15.67 -16.52 -12.94
C ASN A 40 -14.64 -15.40 -12.68
N PRO A 41 -13.75 -15.12 -13.65
CA PRO A 41 -12.66 -14.16 -13.45
C PRO A 41 -13.15 -12.74 -13.21
N LYS A 42 -14.30 -12.35 -13.77
CA LYS A 42 -14.86 -11.00 -13.60
C LYS A 42 -15.37 -10.76 -12.18
N GLU A 43 -16.11 -11.72 -11.62
CA GLU A 43 -16.66 -11.60 -10.26
C GLU A 43 -15.56 -11.67 -9.20
N THR A 44 -14.60 -12.58 -9.39
CA THR A 44 -13.44 -12.67 -8.47
C THR A 44 -12.61 -11.39 -8.46
N LEU A 45 -12.36 -10.78 -9.62
CA LEU A 45 -11.68 -9.47 -9.70
C LEU A 45 -12.50 -8.36 -9.03
N GLN A 46 -13.82 -8.37 -9.15
CA GLN A 46 -14.69 -7.40 -8.49
C GLN A 46 -14.65 -7.54 -6.97
N VAL A 47 -14.70 -8.76 -6.45
CA VAL A 47 -14.57 -9.04 -5.01
C VAL A 47 -13.18 -8.61 -4.50
N LEU A 48 -12.13 -8.90 -5.26
CA LEU A 48 -10.76 -8.53 -4.91
C LEU A 48 -10.57 -7.00 -4.89
N GLY A 49 -11.15 -6.30 -5.88
CA GLY A 49 -11.14 -4.83 -5.94
C GLY A 49 -11.87 -4.20 -4.76
N ASN A 50 -13.06 -4.71 -4.40
CA ASN A 50 -13.82 -4.26 -3.25
C ASN A 50 -13.07 -4.49 -1.93
N LEU A 51 -12.37 -5.62 -1.80
CA LEU A 51 -11.54 -5.92 -0.63
C LEU A 51 -10.37 -4.93 -0.52
N ALA A 52 -9.64 -4.70 -1.62
CA ALA A 52 -8.52 -3.78 -1.66
C ALA A 52 -8.93 -2.35 -1.29
N GLN A 53 -10.07 -1.89 -1.82
CA GLN A 53 -10.62 -0.58 -1.50
C GLN A 53 -10.96 -0.45 0.00
N ARG A 54 -11.60 -1.46 0.60
CA ARG A 54 -11.92 -1.46 2.04
C ARG A 54 -10.68 -1.44 2.93
N ILE A 55 -9.61 -2.11 2.53
CA ILE A 55 -8.34 -2.09 3.27
C ILE A 55 -7.73 -0.68 3.23
N LEU A 56 -7.70 -0.05 2.05
CA LEU A 56 -7.20 1.33 1.90
C LEU A 56 -8.04 2.35 2.68
N GLU A 57 -9.37 2.19 2.70
CA GLU A 57 -10.27 3.00 3.51
C GLU A 57 -10.01 2.81 5.01
N ALA A 58 -9.80 1.58 5.47
CA ALA A 58 -9.45 1.28 6.86
C ALA A 58 -8.07 1.86 7.25
N GLU A 59 -7.12 1.87 6.33
CA GLU A 59 -5.79 2.44 6.53
C GLU A 59 -5.84 3.98 6.55
N GLY A 60 -6.71 4.60 5.74
CA GLY A 60 -6.96 6.05 5.73
C GLY A 60 -7.52 6.58 7.06
N ILE A 61 -8.23 5.75 7.83
CA ILE A 61 -8.74 6.07 9.18
C ILE A 61 -7.61 6.03 10.23
N SER A 62 -6.47 5.39 9.95
CA SER A 62 -5.35 5.28 10.91
C SER A 62 -4.48 6.54 11.01
N ASN A 63 -4.69 7.53 10.13
CA ASN A 63 -3.89 8.77 10.08
C ASN A 63 -4.55 9.97 10.79
N GLU A 64 -5.73 9.80 11.38
CA GLU A 64 -6.19 10.71 12.43
C GLU A 64 -5.34 10.44 13.67
N LYS A 65 -4.31 11.27 13.87
CA LYS A 65 -3.54 11.47 15.11
C LYS A 65 -3.95 10.49 16.20
N ARG A 66 -3.27 9.34 16.29
CA ARG A 66 -3.42 8.33 17.35
C ARG A 66 -4.07 8.96 18.57
N GLY A 67 -5.38 8.75 18.70
CA GLY A 67 -6.09 9.13 19.91
C GLY A 67 -5.29 8.51 21.04
N LEU A 68 -4.71 9.36 21.88
CA LEU A 68 -3.94 8.93 23.04
C LEU A 68 -4.91 8.17 23.93
N ASP A 69 -5.00 6.85 23.75
CA ASP A 69 -5.84 5.99 24.56
C ASP A 69 -5.18 5.87 25.93
N LEU A 70 -5.61 6.73 26.84
CA LEU A 70 -5.15 6.75 28.23
C LEU A 70 -5.79 5.64 29.07
N GLY A 71 -6.48 4.66 28.47
CA GLY A 71 -7.05 3.53 29.22
C GLY A 71 -8.13 3.93 30.21
N LEU A 72 -8.76 5.10 30.05
CA LEU A 72 -9.78 5.63 30.97
C LEU A 72 -11.04 4.75 31.03
N SER A 73 -11.25 3.87 30.06
CA SER A 73 -12.40 2.98 30.00
C SER A 73 -12.22 1.67 30.80
N ARG A 74 -11.04 1.41 31.38
CA ARG A 74 -10.74 0.14 32.10
C ARG A 74 -10.95 0.20 33.62
N GLY A 75 -11.69 1.21 34.11
CA GLY A 75 -12.02 1.34 35.54
C GLY A 75 -11.83 2.72 36.14
N PHE A 76 -11.77 3.79 35.32
CA PHE A 76 -11.57 5.13 35.84
C PHE A 76 -12.90 5.76 36.29
N SER A 77 -13.00 6.02 37.59
CA SER A 77 -14.09 6.73 38.26
C SER A 77 -14.51 7.98 37.47
N GLY A 78 -15.82 8.18 37.30
CA GLY A 78 -16.39 9.30 36.53
C GLY A 78 -15.88 10.68 36.94
N SER A 79 -15.39 10.84 38.17
CA SER A 79 -14.71 12.05 38.65
C SER A 79 -13.40 12.37 37.91
N GLN A 80 -12.67 11.38 37.43
CA GLN A 80 -11.44 11.58 36.67
C GLN A 80 -11.73 11.90 35.19
N ALA A 81 -12.73 11.24 34.60
CA ALA A 81 -13.24 11.62 33.28
C ALA A 81 -13.79 13.06 33.30
N ALA A 82 -14.51 13.45 34.35
CA ALA A 82 -15.02 14.80 34.54
C ALA A 82 -13.90 15.83 34.69
N LYS A 83 -12.86 15.57 35.50
CA LYS A 83 -11.69 16.46 35.61
C LYS A 83 -10.96 16.61 34.28
N HIS A 84 -10.83 15.55 33.51
CA HIS A 84 -10.20 15.59 32.19
C HIS A 84 -11.02 16.46 31.21
N LEU A 85 -12.34 16.25 31.16
CA LEU A 85 -13.24 17.06 30.32
C LEU A 85 -13.22 18.53 30.75
N MET A 86 -13.23 18.80 32.06
CA MET A 86 -13.10 20.16 32.59
C MET A 86 -11.78 20.81 32.18
N GLY A 87 -10.65 20.10 32.27
CA GLY A 87 -9.34 20.58 31.84
C GLY A 87 -9.27 20.87 30.34
N LEU A 88 -9.83 19.98 29.51
CA LEU A 88 -9.95 20.19 28.06
C LEU A 88 -10.81 21.42 27.73
N SER A 89 -11.93 21.60 28.45
CA SER A 89 -12.81 22.75 28.26
C SER A 89 -12.14 24.07 28.67
N ALA A 90 -11.37 24.07 29.76
CA ALA A 90 -10.61 25.24 30.21
C ALA A 90 -9.47 25.59 29.24
N ALA A 91 -8.79 24.59 28.67
CA ALA A 91 -7.77 24.79 27.64
C ALA A 91 -8.35 25.29 26.31
N SER A 92 -9.57 24.87 25.98
CA SER A 92 -10.30 25.31 24.77
C SER A 92 -11.04 26.64 24.97
N PHE A 93 -11.05 27.18 26.19
CA PHE A 93 -11.74 28.42 26.49
C PHE A 93 -11.13 29.59 25.71
N ALA A 94 -11.98 30.41 25.10
CA ALA A 94 -11.54 31.46 24.19
C ALA A 94 -10.59 32.49 24.85
N ASN A 95 -10.72 32.69 26.16
CA ASN A 95 -9.86 33.54 26.98
C ASN A 95 -8.95 32.73 27.92
N GLY A 96 -8.67 31.47 27.59
CA GLY A 96 -7.82 30.59 28.40
C GLY A 96 -6.37 31.08 28.48
N PRO A 97 -5.68 30.88 29.62
CA PRO A 97 -4.30 31.32 29.80
C PRO A 97 -3.37 30.64 28.78
N GLY A 98 -2.53 31.44 28.10
CA GLY A 98 -1.59 30.96 27.07
C GLY A 98 -2.02 31.23 25.62
N ARG A 99 -3.28 31.60 25.37
CA ARG A 99 -3.70 32.07 24.05
C ARG A 99 -3.20 33.51 23.85
N LYS A 100 -2.19 33.71 22.99
CA LYS A 100 -1.83 35.05 22.52
C LYS A 100 -3.08 35.67 21.92
N ARG A 101 -3.64 36.69 22.56
CA ARG A 101 -4.63 37.57 21.94
C ARG A 101 -3.92 38.06 20.68
N ARG A 102 -4.38 37.65 19.50
CA ARG A 102 -3.94 38.30 18.27
C ARG A 102 -4.36 39.74 18.47
N PHE A 103 -3.41 40.58 18.84
CA PHE A 103 -3.64 42.00 19.00
C PHE A 103 -4.31 42.44 17.71
N ALA A 104 -5.44 43.13 17.87
CA ALA A 104 -6.06 43.88 16.81
C ALA A 104 -5.08 45.00 16.44
N ASP A 105 -4.08 44.68 15.63
CA ASP A 105 -3.41 45.65 14.77
C ASP A 105 -4.14 45.61 13.43
N GLU A 106 -5.35 46.14 13.42
CA GLU A 106 -5.98 46.61 12.20
C GLU A 106 -6.91 47.76 12.58
N THR A 107 -6.39 48.98 12.39
CA THR A 107 -7.08 50.28 12.33
C THR A 107 -7.72 50.82 13.62
N GLN A 108 -7.00 51.72 14.30
CA GLN A 108 -7.34 53.15 14.41
C GLN A 108 -6.17 53.98 14.93
#